data_AF-A0A1Y6GG62-F1
#
_entry.id   AF-A0A1Y6GG62-F1
#
_cell.length_a   1.000
_cell.length_b   1.000
_cell.length_c   1.000
_cell.angle_alpha   90.00
_cell.angle_beta   90.00
_cell.angle_gamma   90.00
#
_symmetry.space_group_name_H-M   'P 1'
#
loop_
_entity.id
_entity.type
_entity.pdbx_description
1 polymer ?
#
loop_
_entity_poly.entity_id
_entity_poly.type
_entity_poly.pdbx_seq_one_letter_code
_entity_poly.pdbx_strand_id
1 'polypeptide(L)' 'MSFYDKMFSTFGYMALELIFGVDEASLKEEEKRQLIHLSIMLEKNAALGSKVSEIMNSNLENEEKLALFFKLKNSVGIE' A
#
# COMPACT_ATOMS: atom_id res chain seq x y z
N MET A 1 12.85 -2.77 14.09
CA MET A 1 12.82 -2.75 12.61
C MET A 1 11.48 -3.33 12.19
N SER A 2 10.65 -2.49 11.55
CA SER A 2 9.29 -2.85 11.12
C SER A 2 9.30 -4.05 10.17
N PHE A 3 8.21 -4.82 10.13
CA PHE A 3 8.06 -5.92 9.16
C PHE A 3 8.17 -5.39 7.72
N TYR A 4 7.54 -4.25 7.46
CA TYR A 4 7.58 -3.59 6.16
C TYR A 4 8.98 -3.04 5.82
N ASP A 5 9.69 -2.45 6.78
CA ASP A 5 11.10 -2.04 6.58
C ASP A 5 11.99 -3.20 6.12
N LYS A 6 11.79 -4.40 6.70
CA LYS A 6 12.52 -5.61 6.27
C LYS A 6 12.12 -6.07 4.86
N MET A 7 10.83 -5.99 4.53
CA MET A 7 10.31 -6.30 3.20
C MET A 7 10.92 -5.38 2.14
N PHE A 8 10.90 -4.05 2.35
CA PHE A 8 11.52 -3.10 1.42
C PHE A 8 13.04 -3.22 1.35
N SER A 9 13.72 -3.55 2.46
CA SER A 9 15.17 -3.79 2.43
C SER A 9 15.56 -5.05 1.66
N THR A 10 14.68 -6.06 1.62
CA THR A 10 14.95 -7.36 0.97
C THR A 10 14.50 -7.37 -0.49
N PHE A 11 13.30 -6.83 -0.77
CA PHE A 11 12.63 -6.92 -2.06
C PHE A 11 12.54 -5.58 -2.80
N GLY A 12 12.96 -4.47 -2.19
CA GLY A 12 12.82 -3.15 -2.79
C GLY A 12 11.35 -2.82 -3.05
N TYR A 13 11.07 -2.19 -4.20
CA TYR A 13 9.71 -1.84 -4.59
C TYR A 13 8.83 -3.04 -4.95
N MET A 14 9.41 -4.24 -5.19
CA MET A 14 8.62 -5.47 -5.38
C MET A 14 7.83 -5.86 -4.14
N ALA A 15 8.23 -5.36 -2.97
CA ALA A 15 7.41 -5.49 -1.76
C ALA A 15 6.01 -4.88 -1.94
N LEU A 16 5.84 -3.86 -2.79
CA LEU A 16 4.52 -3.28 -3.08
C LEU A 16 3.57 -4.27 -3.73
N GLU A 17 4.08 -5.14 -4.60
CA GLU A 17 3.28 -6.19 -5.21
C GLU A 17 2.83 -7.22 -4.17
N LEU A 18 3.71 -7.57 -3.22
CA LEU A 18 3.39 -8.50 -2.13
C LEU A 18 2.39 -7.91 -1.13
N ILE A 19 2.48 -6.61 -0.84
CA ILE A 19 1.66 -5.94 0.17
C ILE A 19 0.31 -5.49 -0.41
N PHE A 20 0.34 -4.95 -1.63
CA PHE A 20 -0.79 -4.25 -2.25
C PHE A 20 -1.23 -4.88 -3.58
N GLY A 21 -0.62 -5.98 -4.04
CA GLY A 21 -1.06 -6.68 -5.24
C GLY A 21 -0.97 -5.85 -6.51
N VAL A 22 -0.19 -4.77 -6.47
CA VAL A 22 -0.01 -3.83 -7.59
C VAL A 22 1.36 -4.03 -8.19
N ASP A 23 1.41 -4.07 -9.51
CA ASP A 23 2.63 -4.18 -10.27
C ASP A 23 3.45 -2.88 -10.11
N GLU A 24 4.70 -2.99 -9.63
CA GLU A 24 5.53 -1.81 -9.42
C GLU A 24 6.00 -1.12 -10.70
N ALA A 25 6.07 -1.83 -11.83
CA ALA A 25 6.48 -1.26 -13.11
C ALA A 25 5.39 -0.34 -13.68
N SER A 26 4.14 -0.57 -13.27
CA SER A 26 2.98 0.25 -13.62
C SER A 26 2.88 1.54 -12.78
N LEU A 27 3.70 1.68 -11.73
CA LEU A 27 3.66 2.81 -10.80
C LEU A 27 4.70 3.88 -11.10
N LYS A 28 4.29 5.14 -10.98
CA LYS A 28 5.21 6.29 -10.94
C LYS A 28 5.95 6.32 -9.62
N GLU A 29 7.11 6.97 -9.60
CA GLU A 29 7.94 7.11 -8.39
C GLU A 29 7.17 7.73 -7.22
N GLU A 30 6.31 8.71 -7.51
CA GLU A 30 5.45 9.33 -6.50
C GLU A 30 4.48 8.31 -5.89
N GLU A 31 3.81 7.52 -6.72
CA GLU A 31 2.86 6.48 -6.30
C GLU A 31 3.54 5.41 -5.44
N LYS A 32 4.74 4.98 -5.83
CA LYS A 32 5.57 4.06 -5.04
C LYS A 32 5.83 4.62 -3.65
N ARG A 33 6.27 5.88 -3.54
CA ARG A 33 6.50 6.56 -2.26
C ARG A 33 5.23 6.66 -1.42
N GLN A 34 4.09 6.95 -2.06
CA GLN A 34 2.81 7.04 -1.36
C GLN A 34 2.37 5.69 -0.76
N LEU A 35 2.57 4.58 -1.49
CA LEU A 35 2.25 3.24 -1.01
C LEU A 35 3.21 2.75 0.08
N ILE A 36 4.50 3.09 -0.01
CA ILE A 36 5.47 2.81 1.07
C ILE A 36 5.01 3.52 2.34
N HIS A 37 4.65 4.81 2.24
CA HIS A 37 4.13 5.53 3.39
C HIS A 37 2.85 4.88 3.95
N LEU A 38 1.94 4.45 3.07
CA LEU A 38 0.74 3.72 3.47
C LEU A 38 1.08 2.44 4.22
N SER A 39 2.06 1.66 3.77
CA SER A 39 2.49 0.41 4.43
C SER A 39 3.03 0.63 5.85
N ILE A 40 3.76 1.73 6.08
CA ILE A 40 4.22 2.12 7.41
C ILE A 40 3.04 2.48 8.31
N MET A 41 1.99 3.12 7.75
CA MET A 41 0.76 3.43 8.49
C MET A 41 -0.05 2.17 8.81
N LEU A 42 -0.03 1.13 7.95
CA LEU A 42 -0.71 -0.15 8.21
C LEU A 42 -0.19 -0.82 9.48
N GLU A 43 1.11 -0.73 9.75
CA GLU A 43 1.71 -1.30 10.97
C GLU A 43 1.15 -0.67 12.24
N LYS A 44 0.80 0.62 12.18
CA LYS A 44 0.31 1.39 13.34
C LYS A 44 -1.22 1.40 13.43
N ASN A 45 -1.93 1.03 12.37
CA ASN A 45 -3.39 1.13 12.29
C ASN A 45 -4.02 -0.16 11.74
N ALA A 46 -4.45 -1.03 12.65
CA ALA A 46 -5.10 -2.30 12.32
C ALA A 46 -6.38 -2.13 11.46
N ALA A 47 -7.13 -1.04 11.66
CA ALA A 47 -8.32 -0.75 10.85
C ALA A 47 -7.94 -0.41 9.40
N LEU A 48 -6.82 0.26 9.19
CA LEU A 48 -6.24 0.50 7.87
C LEU A 48 -5.85 -0.83 7.20
N GLY A 49 -5.22 -1.72 7.97
CA GLY A 49 -4.85 -3.07 7.53
C GLY A 49 -6.05 -3.88 7.04
N SER A 50 -7.17 -3.81 7.76
CA SER A 50 -8.41 -4.48 7.37
C SER A 50 -8.95 -3.93 6.05
N LYS A 51 -8.99 -2.60 5.87
CA LYS A 51 -9.49 -1.98 4.63
C LYS A 51 -8.57 -2.25 3.43
N VAL A 52 -7.25 -2.25 3.63
CA VAL A 52 -6.30 -2.65 2.57
C VAL A 52 -6.55 -4.11 2.17
N SER A 53 -6.78 -5.00 3.14
CA SER A 53 -7.10 -6.40 2.86
C SER A 53 -8.43 -6.55 2.11
N GLU A 54 -9.44 -5.73 2.39
CA GLU A 54 -10.69 -5.71 1.62
C GLU A 54 -10.46 -5.27 0.17
N ILE A 55 -9.70 -4.19 -0.06
CA ILE A 55 -9.36 -3.71 -1.41
C ILE A 55 -8.56 -4.78 -2.18
N MET A 56 -7.63 -5.45 -1.50
CA MET A 56 -6.82 -6.53 -2.06
C MET A 56 -7.65 -7.72 -2.53
N ASN A 57 -8.60 -8.14 -1.70
CA ASN A 57 -9.49 -9.27 -2.00
C ASN A 57 -10.66 -8.88 -2.92
N SER A 58 -10.79 -7.60 -3.28
CA SER A 58 -11.79 -7.15 -4.23
C SER A 58 -11.37 -7.52 -5.66
N ASN A 59 -12.36 -7.83 -6.48
CA ASN A 59 -12.18 -8.20 -7.90
C ASN A 59 -11.91 -6.97 -8.81
N LEU A 60 -11.35 -5.90 -8.23
CA LEU A 60 -11.08 -4.62 -8.88
C LEU A 60 -9.79 -4.68 -9.68
N GLU A 61 -9.72 -3.88 -10.74
CA GLU A 61 -8.50 -3.72 -11.52
C GLU A 61 -7.44 -2.93 -10.75
N ASN A 62 -6.17 -3.04 -11.18
CA ASN A 62 -5.04 -2.40 -10.48
C ASN A 62 -5.21 -0.88 -10.34
N GLU A 63 -5.73 -0.19 -11.36
CA GLU A 63 -5.97 1.26 -11.32
C GLU A 63 -7.03 1.63 -10.26
N GLU A 64 -8.10 0.84 -10.14
CA GLU A 64 -9.15 1.06 -9.14
C GLU A 64 -8.63 0.78 -7.72
N LYS A 65 -7.83 -0.29 -7.55
CA LYS A 65 -7.17 -0.60 -6.28
C LYS A 65 -6.26 0.54 -5.84
N LEU A 66 -5.47 1.10 -6.76
CA LEU A 66 -4.59 2.24 -6.48
C LEU A 66 -5.38 3.48 -6.06
N ALA A 67 -6.44 3.82 -6.79
CA ALA A 67 -7.31 4.94 -6.43
C ALA A 67 -7.90 4.76 -5.01
N LEU A 68 -8.30 3.54 -4.66
CA LEU A 68 -8.80 3.23 -3.32
C LEU A 68 -7.71 3.31 -2.25
N PHE A 69 -6.48 2.83 -2.52
CA PHE A 69 -5.36 2.96 -1.59
C PHE A 69 -5.00 4.42 -1.31
N PHE A 70 -4.99 5.28 -2.34
CA PHE A 70 -4.73 6.72 -2.15
C PHE A 70 -5.88 7.42 -1.43
N LYS A 71 -7.13 7.05 -1.72
CA LYS A 71 -8.28 7.53 -0.97
C LYS A 71 -8.21 7.10 0.50
N LEU A 72 -7.76 5.87 0.76
CA LEU A 72 -7.57 5.33 2.10
C LEU A 72 -6.51 6.11 2.88
N LYS A 73 -5.36 6.38 2.24
CA LYS A 73 -4.28 7.20 2.79
C LYS A 73 -4.78 8.60 3.15
N ASN A 74 -5.52 9.25 2.26
CA ASN A 74 -6.08 10.59 2.51
C ASN A 74 -7.16 10.56 3.61
N SER A 75 -7.96 9.49 3.69
CA SER A 75 -8.99 9.34 4.73
C SER A 75 -8.40 9.05 6.13
N VAL A 76 -7.17 8.53 6.21
CA VAL A 76 -6.45 8.32 7.48
C VAL A 76 -5.38 9.39 7.72
N GLY A 77 -5.23 10.32 6.76
CA GLY A 77 -4.60 11.61 6.96
C GLY A 77 -5.40 12.42 7.97
N ILE A 78 -4.88 12.44 9.19
CA ILE A 78 -5.15 13.41 10.24
C ILE A 78 -4.94 14.81 9.63
N GLU A 79 -5.99 15.64 9.62
CA GLU A 79 -5.83 17.10 9.65
C GLU A 79 -5.16 17.54 10.94
#